data_AF-A0A0K8QR09-F1
#
_entry.id   AF-A0A0K8QR09-F1
#
_cell.length_a   1.000
_cell.length_b   1.000
_cell.length_c   1.000
_cell.angle_alpha   90.00
_cell.angle_beta   90.00
_cell.angle_gamma   90.00
#
_symmetry.space_group_name_H-M   'P 1'
#
loop_
_entity.id
_entity.type
_entity.pdbx_description
1 polymer ?
#
loop_
_entity_poly.entity_id
_entity_poly.type
_entity_poly.pdbx_seq_one_letter_code
_entity_poly.pdbx_strand_id
1 'polypeptide(L)' 'MERSAAEVLALTVSYHLQHALRIQRDVKPANWPAALERLPEEARGPCEAYLRGIVQRMRNARAAKAGLPKRAA' A
#
# COMPACT_ATOMS: atom_id res chain seq x y z
N MET A 1 -3.06 -31.18 -11.16
CA MET A 1 -3.11 -30.83 -9.73
C MET A 1 -3.65 -29.42 -9.66
N GLU A 2 -4.93 -29.25 -9.33
CA GLU A 2 -5.54 -27.92 -9.20
C GLU A 2 -5.11 -27.29 -7.86
N ARG A 3 -4.82 -25.99 -7.86
CA ARG A 3 -4.48 -25.27 -6.62
C ARG A 3 -5.76 -25.05 -5.83
N SER A 4 -5.66 -25.15 -4.50
CA SER A 4 -6.76 -24.82 -3.60
C SER A 4 -7.07 -23.31 -3.66
N ALA A 5 -8.32 -22.95 -3.34
CA ALA A 5 -8.73 -21.55 -3.23
C ALA A 5 -7.87 -20.75 -2.23
N ALA A 6 -7.42 -21.40 -1.15
CA ALA A 6 -6.54 -20.78 -0.15
C ALA A 6 -5.16 -20.44 -0.72
N GLU A 7 -4.58 -21.32 -1.53
CA GLU A 7 -3.30 -21.06 -2.21
C GLU A 7 -3.42 -19.93 -3.22
N VAL A 8 -4.51 -19.92 -4.00
CA VAL A 8 -4.77 -18.82 -4.95
C VAL A 8 -4.88 -17.49 -4.21
N LEU A 9 -5.62 -17.44 -3.10
CA LEU A 9 -5.75 -16.24 -2.28
C LEU A 9 -4.40 -15.79 -1.72
N ALA A 10 -3.60 -16.70 -1.17
CA ALA A 10 -2.28 -16.37 -0.61
C ALA A 10 -1.31 -15.80 -1.66
N LEU A 11 -1.35 -16.35 -2.88
CA LEU A 11 -0.56 -15.86 -4.00
C LEU A 11 -1.00 -14.47 -4.44
N THR A 12 -2.32 -14.23 -4.53
CA THR A 12 -2.88 -12.93 -4.88
C THR A 12 -2.53 -11.85 -3.86
N VAL A 13 -2.66 -12.15 -2.56
CA VAL A 13 -2.26 -11.23 -1.48
C VAL A 13 -0.76 -10.93 -1.55
N SER A 14 0.06 -11.95 -1.75
CA SER A 14 1.52 -11.79 -1.88
C SER A 14 1.87 -10.90 -3.08
N TYR A 15 1.20 -11.12 -4.22
CA TYR A 15 1.36 -10.31 -5.41
C TYR A 15 1.04 -8.84 -5.15
N HIS A 16 -0.13 -8.52 -4.58
CA HIS A 16 -0.51 -7.14 -4.26
C HIS A 16 0.48 -6.48 -3.30
N LEU A 17 0.91 -7.19 -2.25
CA LEU A 17 1.84 -6.65 -1.26
C LEU A 17 3.20 -6.33 -1.89
N GLN A 18 3.72 -7.20 -2.76
CA GLN A 18 4.99 -6.97 -3.46
C GLN A 18 4.95 -5.70 -4.32
N HIS A 19 3.84 -5.47 -5.03
CA HIS A 19 3.66 -4.26 -5.82
C HIS A 19 3.61 -3.00 -4.95
N ALA A 20 2.82 -3.03 -3.86
CA ALA A 20 2.71 -1.91 -2.94
C ALA A 20 4.06 -1.55 -2.29
N LEU A 21 4.81 -2.57 -1.84
CA LEU A 21 6.15 -2.40 -1.28
C LEU A 21 7.13 -1.80 -2.29
N ARG A 22 7.08 -2.25 -3.55
CA ARG A 22 7.95 -1.70 -4.60
C ARG A 22 7.65 -0.22 -4.86
N ILE A 23 6.37 0.15 -4.93
CA ILE A 23 5.98 1.57 -5.06
C ILE A 23 6.46 2.38 -3.86
N GLN A 24 6.24 1.89 -2.64
CA GLN A 24 6.67 2.58 -1.41
C GLN A 24 8.19 2.84 -1.40
N ARG A 25 8.99 1.86 -1.84
CA ARG A 25 10.46 1.92 -1.79
C ARG A 25 11.05 2.75 -2.93
N ASP A 26 10.56 2.56 -4.15
CA ASP A 26 11.25 3.03 -5.35
C ASP A 26 10.64 4.34 -5.90
N VAL A 27 9.44 4.71 -5.46
CA VAL A 27 8.71 5.89 -5.96
C VAL A 27 8.53 6.93 -4.85
N LYS A 28 8.78 8.20 -5.17
CA LYS A 28 8.50 9.31 -4.26
C LYS A 28 6.99 9.38 -3.95
N PRO A 29 6.56 9.67 -2.72
CA PRO A 29 5.14 9.71 -2.34
C PRO A 29 4.25 10.60 -3.23
N ALA A 30 4.78 11.72 -3.73
CA ALA A 30 4.06 12.61 -4.65
C ALA A 30 3.69 11.93 -5.99
N ASN A 31 4.41 10.87 -6.37
CA ASN A 31 4.24 10.16 -7.64
C ASN A 31 3.55 8.80 -7.46
N TRP A 32 3.11 8.44 -6.25
CA TRP A 32 2.39 7.19 -6.00
C TRP A 32 1.09 7.05 -6.80
N PRO A 33 0.25 8.10 -6.97
CA PRO A 33 -0.96 7.98 -7.80
C PRO A 33 -0.65 7.52 -9.23
N ALA A 34 0.32 8.14 -9.88
CA ALA A 34 0.75 7.76 -11.23
C ALA A 34 1.35 6.34 -11.30
N ALA A 35 1.97 5.86 -10.22
CA ALA A 35 2.47 4.48 -10.16
C ALA A 35 1.34 3.45 -10.00
N LEU A 36 0.29 3.78 -9.25
CA LEU A 36 -0.89 2.93 -9.06
C LEU A 36 -1.72 2.78 -10.34
N GLU A 37 -1.76 3.81 -11.18
CA GLU A 37 -2.44 3.77 -12.48
C GLU A 37 -1.83 2.73 -13.43
N ARG A 38 -0.52 2.45 -13.29
CA ARG A 38 0.22 1.46 -14.10
C ARG A 38 0.06 0.02 -13.62
N LEU A 39 -0.58 -0.20 -12.48
CA LEU A 39 -0.86 -1.56 -11.99
C LEU A 39 -2.09 -2.14 -12.70
N PRO A 40 -2.17 -3.49 -12.77
CA PRO A 40 -3.43 -4.16 -13.09
C PRO A 40 -4.57 -3.70 -12.16
N GLU A 41 -5.79 -3.70 -12.68
CA GLU A 41 -6.98 -3.19 -11.99
C GLU A 41 -7.19 -3.88 -10.63
N GLU A 42 -7.02 -5.20 -10.60
CA GLU A 42 -7.15 -6.04 -9.42
C GLU A 42 -6.13 -5.70 -8.32
N ALA A 43 -4.97 -5.17 -8.68
CA ALA A 43 -3.91 -4.80 -7.74
C ALA A 43 -4.01 -3.35 -7.26
N ARG A 44 -4.70 -2.48 -8.01
CA ARG A 44 -4.74 -1.03 -7.73
C ARG A 44 -5.35 -0.74 -6.37
N GLY A 45 -6.54 -1.28 -6.08
CA GLY A 45 -7.26 -1.05 -4.82
C GLY A 45 -6.47 -1.50 -3.58
N PRO A 46 -6.02 -2.78 -3.51
CA PRO A 46 -5.20 -3.27 -2.42
C PRO A 46 -3.90 -2.48 -2.21
N CYS A 47 -3.20 -2.12 -3.30
CA CYS A 47 -1.98 -1.31 -3.21
C CYS A 47 -2.26 0.11 -2.71
N GLU A 48 -3.35 0.74 -3.17
CA GLU A 48 -3.75 2.07 -2.71
C GLU A 48 -4.07 2.06 -1.20
N ALA A 49 -4.82 1.08 -0.73
CA ALA A 49 -5.17 0.94 0.69
C ALA A 49 -3.91 0.81 1.57
N TYR A 50 -2.93 0.00 1.13
CA TYR A 50 -1.64 -0.13 1.80
C TYR A 50 -0.88 1.20 1.88
N LEU A 51 -0.72 1.88 0.74
CA LEU A 51 0.03 3.13 0.64
C LEU A 51 -0.66 4.26 1.44
N ARG A 52 -1.99 4.30 1.47
CA ARG A 52 -2.76 5.21 2.32
C ARG A 52 -2.45 4.99 3.80
N GLY A 53 -2.33 3.75 4.24
CA GLY A 53 -1.89 3.41 5.60
C GLY A 53 -0.47 3.90 5.92
N ILE A 54 0.44 3.85 4.95
CA ILE A 54 1.79 4.41 5.09
C ILE A 54 1.74 5.93 5.26
N VAL A 55 0.98 6.63 4.42
CA VAL A 55 0.81 8.09 4.51
C VAL A 55 0.25 8.48 5.88
N GLN A 56 -0.74 7.75 6.39
CA GLN A 56 -1.29 8.03 7.72
C GLN A 56 -0.25 7.84 8.83
N ARG A 57 0.56 6.77 8.77
CA ARG A 57 1.67 6.57 9.71
C ARG A 57 2.70 7.70 9.65
N MET A 58 3.06 8.16 8.45
CA MET A 58 3.98 9.29 8.27
C MET A 58 3.42 10.59 8.84
N ARG A 59 2.13 10.87 8.63
CA ARG A 59 1.45 12.03 9.22
C ARG A 59 1.47 11.97 10.74
N ASN A 60 1.13 10.82 11.32
CA ASN A 60 1.13 10.63 12.77
C ASN A 60 2.53 10.76 13.38
N ALA A 61 3.57 10.27 12.70
CA ALA A 61 4.96 10.45 13.14
C ALA A 61 5.38 11.92 13.14
N ARG A 62 5.00 12.69 12.09
CA ARG A 62 5.25 14.13 12.02
C ARG A 62 4.50 14.90 13.11
N ALA A 63 3.22 14.57 13.33
CA ALA A 63 2.42 15.17 14.39
C ALA A 63 3.04 14.93 15.78
N ALA A 64 3.45 13.68 16.07
CA ALA A 64 4.11 13.34 17.32
C ALA A 64 5.41 14.14 17.54
N LYS A 65 6.23 14.31 16.49
CA LYS A 65 7.45 15.13 16.55
C LYS A 65 7.16 16.62 16.82
N ALA A 66 6.01 17.11 16.37
CA ALA A 66 5.56 18.49 16.57
C ALA A 66 4.76 18.69 17.87
N GLY A 67 4.59 17.65 18.71
CA GLY A 67 3.76 17.72 19.92
C GLY A 67 2.25 17.79 19.65
N LEU A 68 1.81 17.46 18.43
CA LEU A 68 0.41 17.48 18.03
C LEU A 68 -0.27 16.11 18.23
N PRO A 69 -1.56 16.07 18.58
CA PRO A 69 -2.29 14.82 18.76
C PRO A 69 -2.40 14.02 17.44
N LYS A 70 -2.39 12.69 17.56
CA LYS A 70 -2.58 11.78 16.41
C LYS A 70 -3.97 11.96 15.81
N ARG A 71 -4.09 11.94 14.48
CA ARG A 71 -5.38 11.97 13.79
C ARG A 71 -5.82 10.55 13.46
N ALA A 72 -7.07 10.20 13.80
CA ALA A 72 -7.71 8.97 13.34
C ALA A 72 -7.94 9.04 11.82
N ALA A 73 -7.86 7.88 11.16
CA ALA A 73 -8.05 7.73 9.71
C ALA A 73 -9.52 7.75 9.34
#